data_AF-A0A0W7TRE5-F1
#
_entry.id   AF-A0A0W7TRE5-F1
#
_cell.length_a   1.000
_cell.length_b   1.000
_cell.length_c   1.000
_cell.angle_alpha   90.00
_cell.angle_beta   90.00
_cell.angle_gamma   90.00
#
_symmetry.space_group_name_H-M   'P 1'
#
loop_
_entity.id
_entity.type
_entity.pdbx_description
1 polymer ?
#
loop_
_entity_poly.entity_id
_entity_poly.type
_entity_poly.pdbx_seq_one_letter_code
_entity_poly.pdbx_strand_id
1 'polypeptide(L)'
;MKKFLSMLLILALAASVFTACGDKPASSGSTTDAPAASSSEPEPQEPPYDPAVLTGLPKSDDYPEGQRVTAVMVNNISNTSYQQARPQNGLSEADVLIEIKVEGGITRFCALFTDYRDLPEICPVRSARDQFFQLILPLQPLYVHIGESVVQTQYVKDYSYQDMDVNLDKVGFSRDESKGNVASEHKAYVDGEAIQKAIDKLGSDTRRDYTSPIFDFVNYNEPARVLTGDNALGITIEHSQSYRTYFDWDAAAGKYLMSQYSYAARDILPSTDANNGTQLSFDNVIVLFTDFDVYPDPGGSGYDLQKVDYTFGGVGYYFNGGKAEPIRWKKGSPLEALYLVDTEGNETSVKVNPGKTYLAVVDLEEAGKFSYDAGAAATDTAEVPTGDNSTLENFEETDG
;
A
#
# COMPACT_ATOMS: atom_id res chain seq x y z
N MET A 1 -44.11 -8.06 40.79
CA MET A 1 -45.15 -7.33 41.56
C MET A 1 -44.95 -5.84 41.28
N LYS A 2 -46.01 -5.03 41.02
CA LYS A 2 -45.97 -3.59 40.60
C LYS A 2 -45.28 -3.41 39.21
N LYS A 3 -45.84 -2.83 38.13
CA LYS A 3 -46.75 -1.67 37.87
C LYS A 3 -46.07 -0.31 38.14
N PHE A 4 -46.15 0.76 37.33
CA PHE A 4 -46.94 1.16 36.12
C PHE A 4 -46.00 2.06 35.22
N LEU A 5 -46.05 2.07 33.87
CA LEU A 5 -46.99 2.71 32.90
C LEU A 5 -47.05 4.26 32.91
N SER A 6 -46.78 4.91 31.76
CA SER A 6 -47.58 6.02 31.20
C SER A 6 -47.30 6.27 29.70
N MET A 7 -48.20 7.00 29.01
CA MET A 7 -48.23 7.26 27.55
C MET A 7 -49.02 8.58 27.25
N LEU A 8 -49.22 8.91 25.95
CA LEU A 8 -49.84 10.11 25.32
C LEU A 8 -48.85 11.26 25.01
N LEU A 9 -48.83 11.96 23.85
CA LEU A 9 -49.71 12.13 22.67
C LEU A 9 -50.72 13.32 22.69
N ILE A 10 -50.24 14.53 22.32
CA ILE A 10 -51.00 15.70 21.78
C ILE A 10 -50.02 16.46 20.83
N LEU A 11 -50.27 16.92 19.58
CA LEU A 11 -51.38 16.97 18.60
C LEU A 11 -52.08 18.35 18.39
N ALA A 12 -52.32 18.71 17.11
CA ALA A 12 -53.08 19.87 16.59
C ALA A 12 -52.38 21.27 16.66
N LEU A 13 -52.73 22.31 15.88
CA LEU A 13 -53.83 22.50 14.90
C LEU A 13 -53.51 23.59 13.82
N ALA A 14 -54.20 23.48 12.67
CA ALA A 14 -54.61 24.53 11.72
C ALA A 14 -53.59 25.39 10.92
N ALA A 15 -53.89 25.50 9.62
CA ALA A 15 -53.51 26.63 8.77
C ALA A 15 -54.65 27.67 8.69
N SER A 16 -54.35 28.89 8.25
CA SER A 16 -55.36 29.90 7.91
C SER A 16 -55.01 30.60 6.60
N VAL A 17 -55.90 30.51 5.61
CA VAL A 17 -55.81 31.23 4.32
C VAL A 17 -56.43 32.62 4.47
N PHE A 18 -55.82 33.64 3.87
CA PHE A 18 -56.52 34.85 3.43
C PHE A 18 -56.09 35.24 2.02
N THR A 19 -57.02 35.83 1.28
CA THR A 19 -56.95 36.03 -0.18
C THR A 19 -57.36 37.44 -0.60
N ALA A 20 -57.01 37.77 -1.84
CA ALA A 20 -57.66 38.75 -2.72
C ALA A 20 -57.28 40.23 -2.60
N CYS A 21 -57.73 40.96 -3.64
CA CYS A 21 -57.46 42.36 -4.00
C CYS A 21 -56.03 42.66 -4.49
N GLY A 22 -55.82 43.40 -5.59
CA GLY A 22 -56.82 43.88 -6.56
C GLY A 22 -56.30 45.07 -7.39
N ASP A 23 -56.49 44.98 -8.72
CA ASP A 23 -56.40 46.04 -9.73
C ASP A 23 -55.12 46.86 -9.96
N LYS A 24 -54.76 46.89 -11.26
CA LYS A 24 -53.98 47.93 -11.97
C LYS A 24 -54.95 49.02 -12.44
N PRO A 25 -54.55 50.28 -12.79
CA PRO A 25 -53.51 50.49 -13.81
C PRO A 25 -52.75 51.84 -13.76
N ALA A 26 -52.16 52.18 -14.91
CA ALA A 26 -51.65 53.49 -15.36
C ALA A 26 -50.18 53.84 -15.06
N SER A 27 -49.47 54.12 -16.16
CA SER A 27 -48.08 54.55 -16.20
C SER A 27 -47.94 56.06 -15.96
N SER A 28 -46.86 56.46 -15.28
CA SER A 28 -46.12 57.68 -15.64
C SER A 28 -44.64 57.47 -15.32
N GLY A 29 -43.75 58.08 -16.11
CA GLY A 29 -42.32 57.80 -16.07
C GLY A 29 -41.56 58.58 -14.99
N SER A 30 -40.57 57.92 -14.38
CA SER A 30 -39.49 58.56 -13.63
C SER A 30 -38.19 57.83 -13.93
N THR A 31 -37.16 58.59 -14.35
CA THR A 31 -35.81 58.06 -14.57
C THR A 31 -35.07 58.00 -13.23
N THR A 32 -34.77 56.79 -12.79
CA THR A 32 -33.89 56.52 -11.64
C THR A 32 -32.71 55.70 -12.14
N ASP A 33 -31.49 56.03 -11.69
CA ASP A 33 -30.27 55.39 -12.17
C ASP A 33 -30.29 53.86 -11.97
N ALA A 34 -29.89 53.13 -13.01
CA ALA A 34 -29.59 51.71 -12.88
C ALA A 34 -28.29 51.56 -12.06
N PRO A 35 -28.26 50.71 -11.02
CA PRO A 35 -27.00 50.37 -10.35
C PRO A 35 -26.02 49.82 -11.39
N ALA A 36 -24.78 50.31 -11.39
CA ALA A 36 -23.74 49.76 -12.24
C ALA A 36 -23.59 48.27 -11.92
N ALA A 37 -23.79 47.41 -12.93
CA ALA A 37 -23.64 45.97 -12.76
C ALA A 37 -22.18 45.68 -12.43
N SER A 38 -21.91 45.32 -11.18
CA SER A 38 -20.58 44.91 -10.74
C SER A 38 -20.25 43.60 -11.46
N SER A 39 -19.43 43.70 -12.50
CA SER A 39 -18.94 42.54 -13.24
C SER A 39 -18.01 41.75 -12.33
N SER A 40 -18.55 40.75 -11.65
CA SER A 40 -17.76 39.72 -10.99
C SER A 40 -16.94 39.02 -12.07
N GLU A 41 -15.64 39.31 -12.11
CA GLU A 41 -14.68 38.52 -12.86
C GLU A 41 -14.80 37.06 -12.36
N PRO A 42 -14.94 36.06 -13.25
CA PRO A 42 -15.13 34.69 -12.82
C PRO A 42 -13.92 34.24 -12.02
N GLU A 43 -14.15 33.76 -10.79
CA GLU A 43 -13.09 33.16 -9.98
C GLU A 43 -12.42 32.03 -10.78
N PRO A 44 -11.08 31.96 -10.83
CA PRO A 44 -10.40 30.90 -11.56
C PRO A 44 -10.85 29.53 -11.05
N GLN A 45 -11.57 28.80 -11.89
CA GLN A 45 -12.02 27.45 -11.54
C GLN A 45 -10.78 26.57 -11.37
N GLU A 46 -10.58 26.04 -10.16
CA GLU A 46 -9.48 25.14 -9.87
C GLU A 46 -9.50 23.92 -10.81
N PRO A 47 -8.32 23.39 -11.20
CA PRO A 47 -8.26 22.21 -12.05
C PRO A 47 -8.96 21.04 -11.35
N PRO A 48 -9.71 20.20 -12.09
CA PRO A 48 -10.39 19.06 -11.52
C PRO A 48 -9.39 18.13 -10.82
N TYR A 49 -9.77 17.61 -9.65
CA TYR A 49 -8.98 16.65 -8.91
C TYR A 49 -8.97 15.30 -9.64
N ASP A 50 -7.81 14.95 -10.20
CA ASP A 50 -7.56 13.72 -10.95
C ASP A 50 -6.18 13.15 -10.57
N PRO A 51 -6.08 12.45 -9.42
CA PRO A 51 -4.80 12.01 -8.86
C PRO A 51 -4.17 10.84 -9.62
N ALA A 52 -2.85 10.78 -9.59
CA ALA A 52 -2.08 9.59 -9.88
C ALA A 52 -2.50 8.43 -8.94
N VAL A 53 -2.78 7.26 -9.52
CA VAL A 53 -3.51 6.17 -8.84
C VAL A 53 -2.79 5.65 -7.59
N LEU A 54 -1.46 5.59 -7.61
CA LEU A 54 -0.65 5.01 -6.53
C LEU A 54 -0.18 6.04 -5.50
N THR A 55 0.00 7.30 -5.89
CA THR A 55 0.67 8.33 -5.08
C THR A 55 -0.23 9.49 -4.65
N GLY A 56 -1.41 9.67 -5.25
CA GLY A 56 -2.28 10.80 -4.94
C GLY A 56 -1.81 12.15 -5.48
N LEU A 57 -0.64 12.19 -6.13
CA LEU A 57 -0.05 13.41 -6.70
C LEU A 57 -0.76 13.85 -7.99
N PRO A 58 -0.57 15.09 -8.48
CA PRO A 58 -0.95 15.44 -9.84
C PRO A 58 -0.27 14.49 -10.85
N LYS A 59 -1.02 14.05 -11.86
CA LYS A 59 -0.46 13.29 -12.99
C LYS A 59 0.53 14.15 -13.78
N SER A 60 1.60 13.55 -14.26
CA SER A 60 2.57 14.17 -15.17
C SER A 60 2.07 14.21 -16.62
N ASP A 61 2.69 15.04 -17.47
CA ASP A 61 2.35 15.16 -18.90
C ASP A 61 2.50 13.83 -19.69
N ASP A 62 3.30 12.91 -19.17
CA ASP A 62 3.62 11.59 -19.72
C ASP A 62 2.91 10.41 -19.00
N TYR A 63 2.07 10.69 -18.00
CA TYR A 63 1.36 9.69 -17.21
C TYR A 63 0.62 8.66 -18.10
N PRO A 64 0.76 7.33 -17.84
CA PRO A 64 0.34 6.28 -18.76
C PRO A 64 -1.18 6.07 -18.75
N GLU A 65 -1.92 6.98 -19.40
CA GLU A 65 -3.36 7.04 -19.24
C GLU A 65 -4.14 5.81 -19.71
N GLY A 66 -4.92 5.26 -18.77
CA GLY A 66 -5.62 4.00 -18.90
C GLY A 66 -4.73 2.77 -19.08
N GLN A 67 -3.48 2.79 -18.61
CA GLN A 67 -2.62 1.61 -18.49
C GLN A 67 -2.77 0.96 -17.10
N ARG A 68 -2.71 -0.37 -17.01
CA ARG A 68 -2.59 -1.10 -15.73
C ARG A 68 -1.30 -0.68 -15.02
N VAL A 69 -1.40 -0.31 -13.74
CA VAL A 69 -0.22 -0.18 -12.86
C VAL A 69 0.50 -1.52 -12.77
N THR A 70 1.79 -1.53 -12.45
CA THR A 70 2.60 -2.76 -12.37
C THR A 70 2.93 -3.08 -10.93
N ALA A 71 2.87 -4.35 -10.56
CA ALA A 71 3.15 -4.84 -9.21
C ALA A 71 4.16 -5.98 -9.30
N VAL A 72 5.40 -5.74 -8.87
CA VAL A 72 6.49 -6.72 -8.93
C VAL A 72 6.68 -7.35 -7.55
N MET A 73 6.68 -8.67 -7.48
CA MET A 73 7.06 -9.41 -6.26
C MET A 73 8.57 -9.44 -6.13
N VAL A 74 9.10 -8.91 -5.03
CA VAL A 74 10.54 -8.75 -4.79
C VAL A 74 10.96 -9.48 -3.53
N ASN A 75 12.07 -10.21 -3.62
CA ASN A 75 12.65 -10.99 -2.54
C ASN A 75 13.26 -10.07 -1.47
N ASN A 76 13.08 -10.41 -0.19
CA ASN A 76 13.67 -9.67 0.93
C ASN A 76 14.58 -10.52 1.85
N ILE A 77 14.92 -11.76 1.46
CA ILE A 77 15.74 -12.66 2.28
C ILE A 77 17.17 -12.12 2.52
N SER A 78 17.66 -12.27 3.75
CA SER A 78 19.04 -11.94 4.15
C SER A 78 19.57 -12.86 5.28
N ASN A 79 19.26 -14.16 5.19
CA ASN A 79 19.60 -15.15 6.23
C ASN A 79 21.09 -15.53 6.21
N THR A 80 21.72 -15.59 5.04
CA THR A 80 23.14 -15.93 4.88
C THR A 80 23.72 -15.19 3.68
N SER A 81 25.05 -15.20 3.52
CA SER A 81 25.70 -14.69 2.30
C SER A 81 25.39 -15.51 1.03
N TYR A 82 24.76 -16.69 1.17
CA TYR A 82 24.17 -17.45 0.08
C TYR A 82 22.73 -16.96 -0.20
N GLN A 83 21.95 -16.78 0.87
CA GLN A 83 20.58 -16.26 0.87
C GLN A 83 20.50 -14.73 0.98
N GLN A 84 21.31 -13.99 0.20
CA GLN A 84 21.41 -12.53 0.30
C GLN A 84 20.75 -11.82 -0.88
N ALA A 85 19.47 -11.49 -0.75
CA ALA A 85 18.73 -10.69 -1.75
C ALA A 85 18.93 -9.17 -1.61
N ARG A 86 19.34 -8.69 -0.43
CA ARG A 86 19.54 -7.26 -0.11
C ARG A 86 20.98 -6.80 -0.41
N PRO A 87 21.24 -5.57 -0.89
CA PRO A 87 20.26 -4.59 -1.36
C PRO A 87 19.57 -5.04 -2.65
N GLN A 88 18.30 -4.67 -2.77
CA GLN A 88 17.52 -4.87 -3.98
C GLN A 88 17.77 -3.76 -4.99
N ASN A 89 17.53 -4.06 -6.26
CA ASN A 89 17.58 -3.12 -7.38
C ASN A 89 16.17 -2.53 -7.62
N GLY A 90 16.10 -1.23 -7.89
CA GLY A 90 14.93 -0.53 -8.43
C GLY A 90 13.81 -0.18 -7.44
N LEU A 91 13.92 -0.59 -6.16
CA LEU A 91 12.91 -0.28 -5.15
C LEU A 91 12.79 1.22 -4.80
N SER A 92 13.78 2.06 -5.14
CA SER A 92 13.68 3.51 -4.92
C SER A 92 12.67 4.18 -5.88
N GLU A 93 12.38 3.54 -7.01
CA GLU A 93 11.40 4.03 -7.98
C GLU A 93 9.96 3.58 -7.66
N ALA A 94 9.74 2.66 -6.72
CA ALA A 94 8.40 2.22 -6.33
C ALA A 94 7.52 3.37 -5.80
N ASP A 95 6.25 3.40 -6.21
CA ASP A 95 5.25 4.36 -5.73
C ASP A 95 4.63 3.88 -4.41
N VAL A 96 4.35 2.58 -4.32
CA VAL A 96 3.92 1.89 -3.10
C VAL A 96 4.77 0.65 -2.88
N LEU A 97 5.30 0.46 -1.67
CA LEU A 97 6.04 -0.75 -1.28
C LEU A 97 5.30 -1.48 -0.16
N ILE A 98 4.80 -2.68 -0.43
CA ILE A 98 4.05 -3.50 0.53
C ILE A 98 4.99 -4.54 1.15
N GLU A 99 5.10 -4.64 2.48
CA GLU A 99 5.87 -5.70 3.19
C GLU A 99 4.95 -6.61 4.02
N ILE A 100 5.10 -7.93 3.87
CA ILE A 100 4.34 -8.95 4.60
C ILE A 100 5.22 -10.18 4.92
N LYS A 101 5.02 -10.80 6.09
CA LYS A 101 5.60 -12.10 6.48
C LYS A 101 5.09 -13.23 5.58
N VAL A 102 6.00 -14.07 5.08
CA VAL A 102 5.73 -15.31 4.32
C VAL A 102 6.29 -16.53 5.09
N GLU A 103 6.52 -17.66 4.42
CA GLU A 103 6.99 -18.90 5.04
C GLU A 103 8.37 -18.74 5.72
N GLY A 104 8.67 -19.62 6.68
CA GLY A 104 9.94 -19.58 7.41
C GLY A 104 10.15 -18.31 8.26
N GLY A 105 9.14 -17.44 8.37
CA GLY A 105 9.23 -16.16 9.07
C GLY A 105 10.01 -15.08 8.32
N ILE A 106 10.36 -15.29 7.05
CA ILE A 106 10.94 -14.23 6.20
C ILE A 106 9.84 -13.29 5.71
N THR A 107 10.21 -12.10 5.24
CA THR A 107 9.28 -11.20 4.53
C THR A 107 9.49 -11.21 3.02
N ARG A 108 8.52 -10.67 2.29
CA ARG A 108 8.69 -10.22 0.90
C ARG A 108 8.16 -8.82 0.71
N PHE A 109 8.58 -8.20 -0.38
CA PHE A 109 7.97 -6.99 -0.90
C PHE A 109 7.04 -7.28 -2.08
N CYS A 110 6.00 -6.47 -2.23
CA CYS A 110 5.38 -6.19 -3.51
C CYS A 110 5.55 -4.70 -3.81
N ALA A 111 6.29 -4.37 -4.86
CA ALA A 111 6.58 -3.01 -5.28
C ALA A 111 5.63 -2.62 -6.42
N LEU A 112 4.85 -1.57 -6.23
CA LEU A 112 3.90 -1.06 -7.21
C LEU A 112 4.46 0.20 -7.89
N PHE A 113 4.29 0.27 -9.20
CA PHE A 113 4.82 1.32 -10.08
C PHE A 113 3.73 1.77 -11.05
N THR A 114 3.64 3.07 -11.30
CA THR A 114 2.64 3.67 -12.19
C THR A 114 2.80 3.21 -13.65
N ASP A 115 4.05 3.10 -14.14
CA ASP A 115 4.38 2.64 -15.49
C ASP A 115 5.32 1.44 -15.46
N TYR A 116 5.18 0.49 -16.41
CA TYR A 116 6.20 -0.55 -16.64
C TYR A 116 7.28 -0.12 -17.63
N ARG A 117 7.01 0.85 -18.49
CA ARG A 117 7.88 1.19 -19.64
C ARG A 117 9.19 1.80 -19.18
N ASP A 118 9.16 2.54 -18.08
CA ASP A 118 10.31 3.20 -17.44
C ASP A 118 10.87 2.40 -16.24
N LEU A 119 10.45 1.13 -16.05
CA LEU A 119 10.97 0.30 -14.98
C LEU A 119 12.47 0.02 -15.16
N PRO A 120 13.33 0.37 -14.17
CA PRO A 120 14.71 -0.07 -14.14
C PRO A 120 14.78 -1.58 -13.84
N GLU A 121 15.99 -2.12 -13.77
CA GLU A 121 16.17 -3.50 -13.28
C GLU A 121 15.63 -3.64 -11.85
N ILE A 122 14.61 -4.49 -11.69
CA ILE A 122 14.06 -4.92 -10.40
C ILE A 122 14.64 -6.29 -10.08
N CYS A 123 15.39 -6.41 -8.98
CA CYS A 123 16.10 -7.62 -8.61
C CYS A 123 16.28 -7.74 -7.08
N PRO A 124 16.06 -8.91 -6.45
CA PRO A 124 15.61 -10.15 -7.07
C PRO A 124 14.08 -10.25 -7.12
N VAL A 125 13.51 -10.55 -8.28
CA VAL A 125 12.10 -10.93 -8.41
C VAL A 125 11.87 -12.29 -7.73
N ARG A 126 10.71 -12.45 -7.10
CA ARG A 126 10.30 -13.72 -6.48
C ARG A 126 8.83 -14.05 -6.76
N SER A 127 8.34 -15.12 -6.14
CA SER A 127 7.05 -15.73 -6.39
C SER A 127 5.88 -14.96 -5.80
N ALA A 128 4.72 -15.12 -6.42
CA ALA A 128 3.48 -14.56 -5.92
C ALA A 128 2.89 -15.32 -4.74
N ARG A 129 2.12 -14.56 -3.96
CA ARG A 129 1.30 -15.00 -2.83
C ARG A 129 0.05 -14.13 -2.81
N ASP A 130 -1.12 -14.74 -2.92
CA ASP A 130 -1.89 -14.89 -1.70
C ASP A 130 -2.27 -13.56 -1.04
N GLN A 131 -1.80 -13.42 0.19
CA GLN A 131 -1.79 -12.21 1.00
C GLN A 131 -1.46 -10.88 0.28
N PHE A 132 -0.55 -10.85 -0.71
CA PHE A 132 -0.24 -9.64 -1.49
C PHE A 132 -1.22 -9.48 -2.65
N PHE A 133 -1.51 -10.58 -3.37
CA PHE A 133 -2.47 -10.60 -4.48
C PHE A 133 -3.84 -10.08 -4.03
N GLN A 134 -4.31 -10.51 -2.85
CA GLN A 134 -5.56 -10.03 -2.26
C GLN A 134 -5.60 -8.51 -2.07
N LEU A 135 -4.50 -7.85 -1.71
CA LEU A 135 -4.44 -6.39 -1.54
C LEU A 135 -4.51 -5.66 -2.89
N ILE A 136 -3.78 -6.14 -3.89
CA ILE A 136 -3.60 -5.46 -5.18
C ILE A 136 -4.67 -5.82 -6.22
N LEU A 137 -5.41 -6.93 -6.03
CA LEU A 137 -6.47 -7.39 -6.95
C LEU A 137 -7.48 -6.31 -7.36
N PRO A 138 -7.94 -5.37 -6.50
CA PRO A 138 -8.82 -4.27 -6.89
C PRO A 138 -8.21 -3.33 -7.94
N LEU A 139 -6.88 -3.19 -7.95
CA LEU A 139 -6.13 -2.41 -8.95
C LEU A 139 -5.93 -3.17 -10.27
N GLN A 140 -6.12 -4.50 -10.28
CA GLN A 140 -5.81 -5.40 -11.42
C GLN A 140 -4.44 -5.10 -12.07
N PRO A 141 -3.32 -5.08 -11.32
CA PRO A 141 -2.02 -4.69 -11.86
C PRO A 141 -1.47 -5.70 -12.88
N LEU A 142 -0.46 -5.32 -13.66
CA LEU A 142 0.46 -6.28 -14.24
C LEU A 142 1.25 -6.92 -13.09
N TYR A 143 0.86 -8.13 -12.66
CA TYR A 143 1.40 -8.76 -11.45
C TYR A 143 2.58 -9.65 -11.81
N VAL A 144 3.79 -9.10 -11.71
CA VAL A 144 5.03 -9.73 -12.17
C VAL A 144 5.67 -10.52 -11.03
N HIS A 145 5.87 -11.81 -11.26
CA HIS A 145 6.51 -12.73 -10.31
C HIS A 145 7.25 -13.85 -11.04
N ILE A 146 7.98 -14.68 -10.28
CA ILE A 146 8.62 -15.90 -10.78
C ILE A 146 8.16 -17.07 -9.90
N GLY A 147 7.30 -17.93 -10.43
CA GLY A 147 6.60 -18.96 -9.66
C GLY A 147 5.52 -18.40 -8.73
N GLU A 148 4.84 -19.28 -8.00
CA GLU A 148 3.74 -18.92 -7.08
C GLU A 148 3.46 -20.01 -6.03
N SER A 149 2.76 -19.68 -4.93
CA SER A 149 2.21 -20.72 -4.05
C SER A 149 1.02 -21.42 -4.71
N VAL A 150 0.78 -22.69 -4.37
CA VAL A 150 -0.41 -23.41 -4.87
C VAL A 150 -1.74 -22.75 -4.49
N VAL A 151 -1.75 -21.95 -3.42
CA VAL A 151 -2.89 -21.13 -3.01
C VAL A 151 -3.06 -19.97 -3.97
N GLN A 152 -1.99 -19.26 -4.33
CA GLN A 152 -2.01 -18.22 -5.36
C GLN A 152 -2.47 -18.79 -6.72
N THR A 153 -1.97 -19.97 -7.13
CA THR A 153 -2.46 -20.68 -8.33
C THR A 153 -3.96 -20.95 -8.27
N GLN A 154 -4.57 -21.03 -7.07
CA GLN A 154 -6.02 -21.17 -6.93
C GLN A 154 -6.74 -19.82 -7.01
N TYR A 155 -6.22 -18.76 -6.37
CA TYR A 155 -6.72 -17.39 -6.53
C TYR A 155 -6.74 -16.92 -7.99
N VAL A 156 -5.68 -17.20 -8.76
CA VAL A 156 -5.63 -16.89 -10.20
C VAL A 156 -6.80 -17.51 -10.96
N LYS A 157 -7.18 -18.76 -10.64
CA LYS A 157 -8.33 -19.45 -11.26
C LYS A 157 -9.66 -18.88 -10.78
N ASP A 158 -9.83 -18.73 -9.47
CA ASP A 158 -11.08 -18.34 -8.83
C ASP A 158 -11.52 -16.92 -9.25
N TYR A 159 -10.56 -16.02 -9.44
CA TYR A 159 -10.80 -14.66 -9.96
C TYR A 159 -10.62 -14.53 -11.49
N SER A 160 -10.36 -15.64 -12.20
CA SER A 160 -10.09 -15.67 -13.65
C SER A 160 -9.03 -14.64 -14.09
N TYR A 161 -7.98 -14.51 -13.30
CA TYR A 161 -6.96 -13.48 -13.43
C TYR A 161 -5.99 -13.80 -14.58
N GLN A 162 -5.53 -12.76 -15.29
CA GLN A 162 -4.44 -12.92 -16.25
C GLN A 162 -3.09 -12.83 -15.52
N ASP A 163 -2.56 -14.01 -15.18
CA ASP A 163 -1.23 -14.26 -14.65
C ASP A 163 -0.11 -13.58 -15.47
N MET A 164 0.95 -13.11 -14.79
CA MET A 164 2.19 -12.60 -15.39
C MET A 164 3.42 -13.14 -14.63
N ASP A 165 3.35 -14.40 -14.23
CA ASP A 165 4.53 -15.19 -13.89
C ASP A 165 5.49 -15.31 -15.10
N VAL A 166 6.72 -14.80 -14.93
CA VAL A 166 7.75 -14.77 -15.96
C VAL A 166 8.74 -15.94 -15.88
N ASN A 167 8.46 -16.99 -15.09
CA ASN A 167 9.31 -18.18 -14.91
C ASN A 167 9.79 -18.80 -16.25
N LEU A 168 10.89 -19.55 -16.21
CA LEU A 168 11.64 -20.01 -17.40
C LEU A 168 10.85 -20.88 -18.37
N ASP A 169 9.83 -21.59 -17.89
CA ASP A 169 8.90 -22.39 -18.69
C ASP A 169 7.79 -21.53 -19.33
N LYS A 170 7.31 -20.50 -18.62
CA LYS A 170 6.27 -19.55 -19.06
C LYS A 170 6.83 -18.47 -19.98
N VAL A 171 7.67 -17.56 -19.49
CA VAL A 171 8.21 -16.42 -20.26
C VAL A 171 9.72 -16.57 -20.49
N GLY A 172 10.50 -16.66 -19.42
CA GLY A 172 11.95 -16.52 -19.44
C GLY A 172 12.40 -15.20 -18.83
N PHE A 173 13.30 -15.29 -17.84
CA PHE A 173 13.92 -14.16 -17.14
C PHE A 173 15.44 -14.30 -17.15
N SER A 174 16.14 -13.22 -16.80
CA SER A 174 17.60 -13.19 -16.65
C SER A 174 18.01 -13.23 -15.17
N ARG A 175 19.23 -13.69 -14.87
CA ARG A 175 19.80 -13.66 -13.51
C ARG A 175 21.01 -12.72 -13.45
N ASP A 176 21.09 -11.91 -12.40
CA ASP A 176 22.20 -11.02 -12.11
C ASP A 176 23.40 -11.81 -11.56
N GLU A 177 24.40 -12.03 -12.43
CA GLU A 177 25.63 -12.72 -12.05
C GLU A 177 26.63 -11.84 -11.29
N SER A 178 26.39 -10.52 -11.15
CA SER A 178 27.23 -9.65 -10.32
C SER A 178 27.14 -10.00 -8.83
N LYS A 179 25.99 -10.54 -8.39
CA LYS A 179 25.76 -11.07 -7.02
C LYS A 179 26.54 -12.37 -6.73
N GLY A 180 27.35 -12.87 -7.68
CA GLY A 180 28.45 -13.81 -7.40
C GLY A 180 28.01 -15.15 -6.80
N ASN A 181 28.35 -15.41 -5.54
CA ASN A 181 28.05 -16.66 -4.83
C ASN A 181 26.63 -16.70 -4.22
N VAL A 182 25.80 -15.66 -4.39
CA VAL A 182 24.38 -15.71 -4.01
C VAL A 182 23.64 -16.79 -4.81
N ALA A 183 22.68 -17.45 -4.16
CA ALA A 183 21.87 -18.52 -4.75
C ALA A 183 21.08 -18.05 -5.99
N SER A 184 20.75 -18.96 -6.90
CA SER A 184 20.21 -18.61 -8.23
C SER A 184 18.83 -17.93 -8.15
N GLU A 185 17.95 -18.51 -7.35
CA GLU A 185 16.64 -18.09 -6.84
C GLU A 185 16.63 -16.72 -6.12
N HIS A 186 17.80 -16.07 -6.00
CA HIS A 186 17.96 -14.72 -5.43
C HIS A 186 18.74 -13.78 -6.37
N LYS A 187 18.81 -14.12 -7.67
CA LYS A 187 19.43 -13.30 -8.72
C LYS A 187 18.46 -12.89 -9.85
N ALA A 188 17.26 -13.45 -9.90
CA ALA A 188 16.35 -13.27 -11.02
C ALA A 188 15.87 -11.81 -11.14
N TYR A 189 15.85 -11.24 -12.34
CA TYR A 189 15.46 -9.83 -12.56
C TYR A 189 14.46 -9.64 -13.71
N VAL A 190 13.75 -8.52 -13.65
CA VAL A 190 12.95 -7.96 -14.75
C VAL A 190 13.26 -6.48 -14.92
N ASP A 191 12.97 -5.95 -16.10
CA ASP A 191 12.98 -4.53 -16.45
C ASP A 191 11.75 -4.24 -17.34
N GLY A 192 11.56 -2.99 -17.76
CA GLY A 192 10.46 -2.63 -18.66
C GLY A 192 10.46 -3.40 -19.99
N GLU A 193 11.62 -3.79 -20.53
CA GLU A 193 11.66 -4.61 -21.74
C GLU A 193 11.23 -6.06 -21.47
N ALA A 194 11.62 -6.65 -20.34
CA ALA A 194 11.23 -8.00 -19.93
C ALA A 194 9.72 -8.09 -19.72
N ILE A 195 9.10 -7.04 -19.16
CA ILE A 195 7.65 -6.94 -18.97
C ILE A 195 6.95 -6.76 -20.32
N GLN A 196 7.48 -5.95 -21.25
CA GLN A 196 6.96 -5.90 -22.63
C GLN A 196 7.04 -7.27 -23.33
N LYS A 197 8.16 -7.98 -23.19
CA LYS A 197 8.34 -9.34 -23.75
C LYS A 197 7.36 -10.34 -23.13
N ALA A 198 7.01 -10.18 -21.84
CA ALA A 198 5.98 -10.97 -21.18
C ALA A 198 4.58 -10.66 -21.72
N ILE A 199 4.21 -9.37 -21.84
CA ILE A 199 2.95 -8.89 -22.42
C ILE A 199 2.75 -9.47 -23.83
N ASP A 200 3.76 -9.35 -24.70
CA ASP A 200 3.72 -9.81 -26.08
C ASP A 200 3.58 -11.34 -26.19
N LYS A 201 4.21 -12.10 -25.28
CA LYS A 201 4.21 -13.57 -25.28
C LYS A 201 2.92 -14.16 -24.69
N LEU A 202 2.38 -13.53 -23.65
CA LEU A 202 1.18 -13.98 -22.94
C LEU A 202 -0.12 -13.41 -23.53
N GLY A 203 -0.04 -12.38 -24.38
CA GLY A 203 -1.19 -11.65 -24.88
C GLY A 203 -1.89 -10.87 -23.76
N SER A 204 -1.11 -10.21 -22.90
CA SER A 204 -1.64 -9.54 -21.70
C SER A 204 -2.42 -8.29 -22.05
N ASP A 205 -3.64 -8.15 -21.53
CA ASP A 205 -4.35 -6.88 -21.57
C ASP A 205 -3.62 -5.88 -20.67
N THR A 206 -3.16 -4.77 -21.23
CA THR A 206 -2.48 -3.68 -20.52
C THR A 206 -3.40 -2.51 -20.20
N ARG A 207 -4.67 -2.52 -20.63
CA ARG A 207 -5.60 -1.41 -20.44
C ARG A 207 -6.35 -1.50 -19.11
N ARG A 208 -6.42 -0.37 -18.40
CA ARG A 208 -7.31 -0.16 -17.26
C ARG A 208 -7.51 1.32 -16.98
N ASP A 209 -8.74 1.79 -17.16
CA ASP A 209 -9.13 3.13 -16.73
C ASP A 209 -9.53 3.05 -15.24
N TYR A 210 -8.92 3.88 -14.38
CA TYR A 210 -9.12 3.85 -12.93
C TYR A 210 -10.15 4.90 -12.49
N THR A 211 -11.15 4.47 -11.72
CA THR A 211 -12.17 5.36 -11.15
C THR A 211 -11.84 5.86 -9.74
N SER A 212 -10.82 5.29 -9.10
CA SER A 212 -10.34 5.64 -7.77
C SER A 212 -8.84 5.34 -7.63
N PRO A 213 -8.08 6.16 -6.88
CA PRO A 213 -6.74 5.82 -6.42
C PRO A 213 -6.73 4.68 -5.36
N ILE A 214 -5.54 4.19 -5.01
CA ILE A 214 -5.32 3.09 -4.03
C ILE A 214 -5.74 3.46 -2.60
N PHE A 215 -5.62 4.73 -2.21
CA PHE A 215 -6.08 5.29 -0.93
C PHE A 215 -6.95 6.52 -1.18
N ASP A 216 -7.83 6.87 -0.24
CA ASP A 216 -8.47 8.19 -0.28
C ASP A 216 -7.42 9.26 0.07
N PHE A 217 -6.90 9.94 -0.96
CA PHE A 217 -5.87 10.96 -0.75
C PHE A 217 -6.47 12.32 -0.36
N VAL A 218 -5.66 13.14 0.33
CA VAL A 218 -5.87 14.59 0.43
C VAL A 218 -5.76 15.19 -0.98
N ASN A 219 -6.66 16.11 -1.32
CA ASN A 219 -6.64 16.82 -2.58
C ASN A 219 -5.31 17.59 -2.73
N TYR A 220 -4.57 17.35 -3.81
CA TYR A 220 -3.25 17.99 -4.02
C TYR A 220 -3.32 19.51 -4.25
N ASN A 221 -4.51 20.07 -4.50
CA ASN A 221 -4.72 21.53 -4.52
C ASN A 221 -4.81 22.12 -3.09
N GLU A 222 -5.09 21.29 -2.08
CA GLU A 222 -5.22 21.69 -0.68
C GLU A 222 -3.88 21.51 0.09
N PRO A 223 -3.66 22.23 1.20
CA PRO A 223 -2.50 22.00 2.05
C PRO A 223 -2.47 20.57 2.61
N ALA A 224 -1.29 19.93 2.59
CA ALA A 224 -1.10 18.60 3.15
C ALA A 224 -1.58 18.52 4.62
N ARG A 225 -2.26 17.42 4.94
CA ARG A 225 -2.84 17.14 6.25
C ARG A 225 -1.76 17.03 7.31
N VAL A 226 -1.77 17.93 8.29
CA VAL A 226 -0.90 17.86 9.46
C VAL A 226 -1.52 16.93 10.51
N LEU A 227 -0.89 15.78 10.78
CA LEU A 227 -1.33 14.85 11.82
C LEU A 227 -1.12 15.47 13.22
N THR A 228 -2.11 15.32 14.09
CA THR A 228 -2.14 15.96 15.43
C THR A 228 -1.77 15.02 16.59
N GLY A 229 -1.55 13.73 16.30
CA GLY A 229 -1.22 12.70 17.28
C GLY A 229 0.23 12.75 17.78
N ASP A 230 0.74 11.59 18.23
CA ASP A 230 2.03 11.47 18.89
C ASP A 230 3.22 11.72 17.95
N ASN A 231 4.37 12.06 18.53
CA ASN A 231 5.62 12.13 17.77
C ASN A 231 6.09 10.72 17.41
N ALA A 232 6.38 10.52 16.12
CA ALA A 232 6.93 9.30 15.56
C ALA A 232 8.08 9.69 14.63
N LEU A 233 9.24 9.94 15.24
CA LEU A 233 10.50 10.20 14.54
C LEU A 233 11.31 8.91 14.36
N GLY A 234 11.11 7.91 15.23
CA GLY A 234 11.50 6.52 15.00
C GLY A 234 10.27 5.64 14.91
N ILE A 235 10.29 4.61 14.05
CA ILE A 235 9.28 3.54 13.94
C ILE A 235 10.02 2.20 13.89
N THR A 236 9.54 1.20 14.62
CA THR A 236 10.02 -0.19 14.59
C THR A 236 8.87 -1.16 14.31
N ILE A 237 9.03 -1.99 13.29
CA ILE A 237 8.08 -3.02 12.86
C ILE A 237 8.79 -4.37 12.95
N GLU A 238 8.25 -5.31 13.73
CA GLU A 238 8.69 -6.70 13.73
C GLU A 238 7.69 -7.56 12.96
N HIS A 239 8.13 -8.19 11.88
CA HIS A 239 7.38 -9.23 11.18
C HIS A 239 7.75 -10.63 11.69
N SER A 240 8.99 -10.79 12.15
CA SER A 240 9.49 -11.92 12.95
C SER A 240 10.82 -11.53 13.62
N GLN A 241 11.32 -12.33 14.56
CA GLN A 241 12.60 -12.08 15.25
C GLN A 241 13.80 -11.84 14.30
N SER A 242 13.77 -12.38 13.08
CA SER A 242 14.81 -12.18 12.06
C SER A 242 14.47 -11.07 11.05
N TYR A 243 13.22 -10.62 10.98
CA TYR A 243 12.72 -9.68 9.97
C TYR A 243 12.06 -8.47 10.64
N ARG A 244 12.90 -7.44 10.85
CA ARG A 244 12.56 -6.19 11.54
C ARG A 244 12.91 -5.00 10.64
N THR A 245 11.93 -4.14 10.43
CA THR A 245 11.99 -2.97 9.55
C THR A 245 11.82 -1.71 10.38
N TYR A 246 12.67 -0.71 10.11
CA TYR A 246 12.75 0.52 10.89
C TYR A 246 12.63 1.75 9.99
N PHE A 247 12.13 2.85 10.54
CA PHE A 247 12.08 4.13 9.86
C PHE A 247 12.54 5.28 10.77
N ASP A 248 13.48 6.08 10.29
CA ASP A 248 13.94 7.31 10.93
C ASP A 248 13.40 8.53 10.13
N TRP A 249 12.82 9.53 10.80
CA TRP A 249 12.25 10.71 10.15
C TRP A 249 13.31 11.77 9.82
N ASP A 250 13.56 11.98 8.53
CA ASP A 250 14.34 13.12 8.03
C ASP A 250 13.42 14.35 7.88
N ALA A 251 13.52 15.26 8.85
CA ALA A 251 12.79 16.52 8.86
C ALA A 251 13.27 17.56 7.82
N ALA A 252 14.41 17.35 7.16
CA ALA A 252 14.89 18.19 6.07
C ALA A 252 14.44 17.67 4.70
N ALA A 253 14.38 16.35 4.51
CA ALA A 253 13.79 15.72 3.33
C ALA A 253 12.25 15.67 3.37
N GLY A 254 11.65 15.69 4.58
CA GLY A 254 10.21 15.52 4.79
C GLY A 254 9.74 14.07 4.61
N LYS A 255 10.61 13.09 4.88
CA LYS A 255 10.37 11.66 4.59
C LYS A 255 10.87 10.75 5.71
N TYR A 256 10.29 9.57 5.80
CA TYR A 256 10.80 8.44 6.58
C TYR A 256 11.87 7.69 5.78
N LEU A 257 13.09 7.57 6.32
CA LEU A 257 14.20 6.81 5.75
C LEU A 257 14.15 5.36 6.25
N MET A 258 14.16 4.38 5.34
CA MET A 258 14.00 2.96 5.67
C MET A 258 15.34 2.29 6.01
N SER A 259 15.38 1.53 7.10
CA SER A 259 16.46 0.59 7.41
C SER A 259 15.89 -0.76 7.88
N GLN A 260 16.69 -1.82 7.82
CA GLN A 260 16.23 -3.18 8.14
C GLN A 260 17.32 -3.95 8.89
N TYR A 261 16.91 -4.81 9.82
CA TYR A 261 17.82 -5.79 10.41
C TYR A 261 18.25 -6.80 9.36
N SER A 262 19.55 -6.92 9.13
CA SER A 262 20.16 -7.93 8.27
C SER A 262 20.69 -9.08 9.13
N TYR A 263 20.03 -10.23 9.09
CA TYR A 263 20.41 -11.40 9.89
C TYR A 263 21.81 -11.93 9.49
N ALA A 264 22.17 -11.88 8.21
CA ALA A 264 23.51 -12.23 7.72
C ALA A 264 24.61 -11.27 8.24
N ALA A 265 24.31 -9.98 8.42
CA ALA A 265 25.26 -9.00 8.96
C ALA A 265 25.25 -8.89 10.50
N ARG A 266 24.14 -9.31 11.13
CA ARG A 266 23.81 -9.11 12.56
C ARG A 266 23.77 -7.63 12.97
N ASP A 267 23.30 -6.78 12.06
CA ASP A 267 23.27 -5.32 12.21
C ASP A 267 22.05 -4.70 11.50
N ILE A 268 21.68 -3.47 11.85
CA ILE A 268 20.69 -2.68 11.11
C ILE A 268 21.39 -2.00 9.94
N LEU A 269 20.95 -2.31 8.71
CA LEU A 269 21.49 -1.71 7.49
C LEU A 269 20.46 -0.77 6.85
N PRO A 270 20.87 0.41 6.35
CA PRO A 270 20.05 1.23 5.47
C PRO A 270 19.52 0.38 4.30
N SER A 271 18.22 0.47 4.02
CA SER A 271 17.65 -0.17 2.85
C SER A 271 18.01 0.69 1.65
N THR A 272 19.04 0.32 0.90
CA THR A 272 19.47 1.04 -0.31
C THR A 272 19.06 0.33 -1.57
N ASP A 273 18.80 1.11 -2.62
CA ASP A 273 18.63 0.62 -3.97
C ASP A 273 20.02 0.41 -4.63
N ALA A 274 20.27 -0.81 -5.10
CA ALA A 274 21.52 -1.19 -5.74
C ALA A 274 21.79 -0.47 -7.08
N ASN A 275 20.77 0.04 -7.77
CA ASN A 275 20.92 0.69 -9.08
C ASN A 275 21.52 2.11 -8.97
N ASN A 276 21.23 2.83 -7.88
CA ASN A 276 21.59 4.24 -7.73
C ASN A 276 22.20 4.62 -6.36
N GLY A 277 22.20 3.70 -5.37
CA GLY A 277 22.72 3.92 -4.02
C GLY A 277 21.80 4.71 -3.09
N THR A 278 20.59 5.07 -3.53
CA THR A 278 19.61 5.84 -2.75
C THR A 278 19.05 4.99 -1.62
N GLN A 279 19.01 5.53 -0.39
CA GLN A 279 18.25 4.91 0.70
C GLN A 279 16.74 5.07 0.42
N LEU A 280 16.00 3.97 0.50
CA LEU A 280 14.55 3.95 0.31
C LEU A 280 13.90 4.90 1.33
N SER A 281 13.01 5.77 0.84
CA SER A 281 12.35 6.76 1.68
C SER A 281 10.93 7.06 1.22
N PHE A 282 10.05 7.28 2.18
CA PHE A 282 8.61 7.34 1.97
C PHE A 282 8.01 8.58 2.63
N ASP A 283 7.03 9.18 1.97
CA ASP A 283 6.24 10.28 2.51
C ASP A 283 5.21 9.75 3.52
N ASN A 284 4.71 8.54 3.28
CA ASN A 284 3.76 7.83 4.13
C ASN A 284 4.31 6.47 4.58
N VAL A 285 4.14 6.15 5.86
CA VAL A 285 4.28 4.78 6.38
C VAL A 285 2.92 4.36 6.95
N ILE A 286 2.41 3.20 6.55
CA ILE A 286 1.17 2.61 7.04
C ILE A 286 1.49 1.24 7.60
N VAL A 287 1.03 0.94 8.82
CA VAL A 287 1.23 -0.35 9.48
C VAL A 287 -0.12 -0.91 9.89
N LEU A 288 -0.49 -2.06 9.35
CA LEU A 288 -1.77 -2.72 9.56
C LEU A 288 -1.58 -4.03 10.32
N PHE A 289 -2.44 -4.29 11.31
CA PHE A 289 -2.46 -5.54 12.07
C PHE A 289 -3.73 -6.33 11.80
N THR A 290 -3.58 -7.65 11.59
CA THR A 290 -4.67 -8.65 11.57
C THR A 290 -4.11 -10.04 11.92
N ASP A 291 -4.99 -11.00 12.14
CA ASP A 291 -4.64 -12.38 12.44
C ASP A 291 -3.99 -13.04 11.21
N PHE A 292 -2.86 -13.71 11.44
CA PHE A 292 -2.27 -14.66 10.50
C PHE A 292 -2.63 -16.09 10.94
N ASP A 293 -2.66 -16.99 9.98
CA ASP A 293 -2.97 -18.41 10.14
C ASP A 293 -2.08 -19.21 9.16
N VAL A 294 -2.08 -20.54 9.26
CA VAL A 294 -1.31 -21.41 8.35
C VAL A 294 -2.26 -22.25 7.52
N TYR A 295 -2.10 -22.22 6.19
CA TYR A 295 -2.88 -23.11 5.32
C TYR A 295 -2.53 -24.58 5.61
N PRO A 296 -3.51 -25.48 5.83
CA PRO A 296 -3.25 -26.89 6.15
C PRO A 296 -2.55 -27.66 5.01
N ASP A 297 -1.21 -27.67 5.02
CA ASP A 297 -0.27 -28.17 3.99
C ASP A 297 -0.90 -28.51 2.63
N PRO A 298 -1.32 -27.49 1.85
CA PRO A 298 -1.96 -27.72 0.58
C PRO A 298 -0.93 -28.30 -0.41
N GLY A 299 -1.10 -29.58 -0.73
CA GLY A 299 -0.26 -30.30 -1.71
C GLY A 299 0.84 -31.18 -1.11
N GLY A 300 1.03 -31.23 0.22
CA GLY A 300 2.11 -32.03 0.82
C GLY A 300 3.50 -31.39 0.65
N SER A 301 3.53 -30.06 0.68
CA SER A 301 4.70 -29.21 0.45
C SER A 301 5.67 -29.19 1.64
N GLY A 302 5.17 -29.43 2.86
CA GLY A 302 5.95 -29.32 4.09
C GLY A 302 6.29 -27.90 4.55
N TYR A 303 5.71 -26.86 3.93
CA TYR A 303 5.91 -25.45 4.32
C TYR A 303 4.64 -24.84 4.92
N ASP A 304 4.82 -24.05 5.99
CA ASP A 304 3.75 -23.29 6.63
C ASP A 304 3.36 -22.05 5.81
N LEU A 305 2.65 -22.28 4.68
CA LEU A 305 2.11 -21.21 3.83
C LEU A 305 1.24 -20.26 4.65
N GLN A 306 1.66 -19.00 4.76
CA GLN A 306 0.97 -17.98 5.54
C GLN A 306 -0.36 -17.60 4.91
N LYS A 307 -1.39 -17.49 5.74
CA LYS A 307 -2.73 -16.99 5.42
C LYS A 307 -2.96 -15.72 6.22
N VAL A 308 -3.37 -14.64 5.56
CA VAL A 308 -3.72 -13.36 6.21
C VAL A 308 -5.22 -13.14 6.12
N ASP A 309 -5.89 -12.86 7.24
CA ASP A 309 -7.33 -12.57 7.22
C ASP A 309 -7.61 -11.08 6.97
N TYR A 310 -8.16 -10.76 5.80
CA TYR A 310 -8.61 -9.42 5.44
C TYR A 310 -10.12 -9.18 5.65
N THR A 311 -10.87 -10.22 6.06
CA THR A 311 -12.34 -10.26 6.04
C THR A 311 -12.97 -9.25 7.00
N PHE A 312 -12.43 -9.15 8.22
CA PHE A 312 -12.99 -8.32 9.29
C PHE A 312 -12.38 -6.92 9.39
N GLY A 313 -11.35 -6.64 8.58
CA GLY A 313 -10.49 -5.49 8.78
C GLY A 313 -9.67 -5.60 10.08
N GLY A 314 -9.07 -4.50 10.51
CA GLY A 314 -8.19 -4.51 11.68
C GLY A 314 -7.92 -3.13 12.27
N VAL A 315 -6.83 -3.06 13.04
CA VAL A 315 -6.26 -1.83 13.58
C VAL A 315 -4.93 -1.52 12.90
N GLY A 316 -4.44 -0.29 13.03
CA GLY A 316 -3.16 0.10 12.47
C GLY A 316 -2.72 1.50 12.89
N TYR A 317 -1.65 1.97 12.28
CA TYR A 317 -1.18 3.36 12.38
C TYR A 317 -0.88 3.92 11.00
N TYR A 318 -1.24 5.19 10.80
CA TYR A 318 -0.78 6.01 9.69
C TYR A 318 0.28 6.99 10.20
N PHE A 319 1.39 7.10 9.46
CA PHE A 319 2.52 7.96 9.76
C PHE A 319 2.84 8.88 8.58
N ASN A 320 2.99 10.17 8.89
CA ASN A 320 3.43 11.22 7.97
C ASN A 320 3.91 12.42 8.79
N GLY A 321 4.87 13.21 8.29
CA GLY A 321 5.28 14.45 8.96
C GLY A 321 5.98 14.29 10.32
N GLY A 322 6.60 13.13 10.60
CA GLY A 322 7.18 12.83 11.91
C GLY A 322 6.14 12.55 13.02
N LYS A 323 4.92 12.16 12.62
CA LYS A 323 3.74 12.00 13.47
C LYS A 323 3.03 10.68 13.22
N ALA A 324 2.43 10.13 14.28
CA ALA A 324 1.55 8.97 14.24
C ALA A 324 0.08 9.36 14.40
N GLU A 325 -0.79 8.63 13.71
CA GLU A 325 -2.24 8.59 13.94
C GLU A 325 -2.69 7.13 14.05
N PRO A 326 -3.34 6.70 15.14
CA PRO A 326 -3.97 5.39 15.21
C PRO A 326 -5.17 5.34 14.26
N ILE A 327 -5.32 4.24 13.53
CA ILE A 327 -6.37 4.06 12.53
C ILE A 327 -7.05 2.69 12.69
N ARG A 328 -8.18 2.52 12.03
CA ARG A 328 -8.70 1.21 11.65
C ARG A 328 -8.63 1.05 10.13
N TRP A 329 -8.71 -0.19 9.68
CA TRP A 329 -8.84 -0.48 8.26
C TRP A 329 -9.93 -1.52 8.03
N LYS A 330 -10.50 -1.50 6.82
CA LYS A 330 -11.57 -2.38 6.32
C LYS A 330 -11.17 -2.85 4.92
N LYS A 331 -11.54 -4.08 4.55
CA LYS A 331 -11.42 -4.56 3.17
C LYS A 331 -12.60 -5.46 2.80
N GLY A 332 -12.80 -6.56 3.51
CA GLY A 332 -13.84 -7.53 3.16
C GLY A 332 -13.30 -8.54 2.15
N SER A 333 -13.92 -8.64 0.97
CA SER A 333 -13.50 -9.59 -0.06
C SER A 333 -12.20 -9.15 -0.78
N PRO A 334 -11.50 -10.09 -1.45
CA PRO A 334 -10.31 -9.76 -2.24
C PRO A 334 -10.56 -8.71 -3.35
N LEU A 335 -11.79 -8.60 -3.87
CA LEU A 335 -12.16 -7.64 -4.93
C LEU A 335 -12.43 -6.22 -4.42
N GLU A 336 -12.71 -6.04 -3.13
CA GLU A 336 -12.93 -4.72 -2.52
C GLU A 336 -11.59 -4.06 -2.19
N ALA A 337 -11.50 -2.73 -2.35
CA ALA A 337 -10.27 -2.01 -1.99
C ALA A 337 -10.02 -2.03 -0.48
N LEU A 338 -8.78 -1.77 -0.07
CA LEU A 338 -8.46 -1.54 1.34
C LEU A 338 -8.76 -0.08 1.70
N TYR A 339 -9.60 0.13 2.70
CA TYR A 339 -10.04 1.45 3.15
C TYR A 339 -9.55 1.73 4.57
N LEU A 340 -8.93 2.89 4.77
CA LEU A 340 -8.57 3.40 6.09
C LEU A 340 -9.73 4.22 6.65
N VAL A 341 -10.03 4.05 7.94
CA VAL A 341 -11.09 4.76 8.68
C VAL A 341 -10.62 5.11 10.09
N ASP A 342 -11.37 5.97 10.78
CA ASP A 342 -11.03 6.42 12.13
C ASP A 342 -11.07 5.31 13.20
N THR A 343 -10.57 5.61 14.39
CA THR A 343 -10.55 4.68 15.53
C THR A 343 -11.95 4.35 16.06
N GLU A 344 -12.92 5.23 15.85
CA GLU A 344 -14.34 4.99 16.14
C GLU A 344 -14.96 3.95 15.19
N GLY A 345 -14.35 3.75 14.00
CA GLY A 345 -14.78 2.79 12.99
C GLY A 345 -15.89 3.31 12.08
N ASN A 346 -16.07 4.63 12.00
CA ASN A 346 -17.09 5.29 11.19
C ASN A 346 -16.90 4.99 9.67
N GLU A 347 -17.83 5.47 8.85
CA GLU A 347 -17.73 5.41 7.37
C GLU A 347 -16.90 6.58 6.80
N THR A 348 -16.42 7.50 7.64
CA THR A 348 -15.48 8.55 7.24
C THR A 348 -14.10 7.96 6.99
N SER A 349 -13.59 8.15 5.76
CA SER A 349 -12.25 7.66 5.42
C SER A 349 -11.15 8.52 6.06
N VAL A 350 -10.08 7.85 6.50
CA VAL A 350 -8.85 8.51 6.93
C VAL A 350 -8.02 8.84 5.69
N LYS A 351 -7.93 10.15 5.39
CA LYS A 351 -7.18 10.63 4.24
C LYS A 351 -5.67 10.53 4.42
N VAL A 352 -5.02 10.00 3.39
CA VAL A 352 -3.57 9.86 3.25
C VAL A 352 -3.02 11.08 2.47
N ASN A 353 -1.87 11.62 2.84
CA ASN A 353 -1.22 12.68 2.06
C ASN A 353 -0.64 12.14 0.74
N PRO A 354 -0.69 12.89 -0.37
CA PRO A 354 0.01 12.53 -1.59
C PRO A 354 1.52 12.29 -1.37
N GLY A 355 2.05 11.22 -1.96
CA GLY A 355 3.47 10.82 -1.88
C GLY A 355 3.70 9.31 -1.95
N LYS A 356 4.98 8.90 -1.92
CA LYS A 356 5.37 7.49 -1.90
C LYS A 356 5.01 6.84 -0.58
N THR A 357 4.46 5.63 -0.63
CA THR A 357 3.85 4.98 0.54
C THR A 357 4.41 3.60 0.81
N TYR A 358 4.92 3.37 2.01
CA TYR A 358 5.23 2.03 2.51
C TYR A 358 4.01 1.48 3.29
N LEU A 359 3.70 0.20 3.08
CA LEU A 359 2.56 -0.49 3.69
C LEU A 359 3.02 -1.84 4.30
N ALA A 360 3.15 -1.91 5.61
CA ALA A 360 3.33 -3.19 6.31
C ALA A 360 1.97 -3.84 6.63
N VAL A 361 1.84 -5.14 6.36
CA VAL A 361 0.85 -5.99 7.02
C VAL A 361 1.56 -6.92 8.00
N VAL A 362 1.19 -6.78 9.26
CA VAL A 362 1.84 -7.39 10.42
C VAL A 362 0.85 -8.30 11.12
N ASP A 363 1.37 -9.39 11.67
CA ASP A 363 0.63 -10.35 12.47
C ASP A 363 0.19 -9.74 13.81
N LEU A 364 -1.05 -10.01 14.26
CA LEU A 364 -1.52 -9.60 15.57
C LEU A 364 -0.71 -10.23 16.72
N GLU A 365 -0.07 -11.38 16.52
CA GLU A 365 0.87 -11.92 17.52
C GLU A 365 2.11 -11.02 17.70
N GLU A 366 2.55 -10.33 16.63
CA GLU A 366 3.73 -9.45 16.62
C GLU A 366 3.39 -7.99 17.00
N ALA A 367 2.11 -7.63 17.06
CA ALA A 367 1.64 -6.27 17.38
C ALA A 367 2.12 -5.75 18.75
N GLY A 368 2.49 -6.64 19.67
CA GLY A 368 3.08 -6.28 20.97
C GLY A 368 4.55 -5.84 20.93
N LYS A 369 5.24 -6.01 19.78
CA LYS A 369 6.66 -5.64 19.57
C LYS A 369 6.81 -4.37 18.72
N PHE A 370 5.80 -4.05 17.92
CA PHE A 370 5.73 -2.79 17.18
C PHE A 370 5.81 -1.57 18.12
N SER A 371 6.55 -0.55 17.70
CA SER A 371 6.69 0.69 18.47
C SER A 371 7.02 1.89 17.58
N TYR A 372 6.80 3.09 18.11
CA TYR A 372 7.29 4.35 17.55
C TYR A 372 7.66 5.30 18.69
N ASP A 373 8.60 6.22 18.45
CA ASP A 373 9.10 7.13 19.48
C ASP A 373 9.49 8.52 18.96
N ALA A 374 9.84 9.40 19.90
CA ALA A 374 10.07 10.83 19.67
C ALA A 374 11.51 11.21 19.24
N GLY A 375 12.35 10.27 18.81
CA GLY A 375 13.64 10.55 18.15
C GLY A 375 14.87 9.83 18.71
N ALA A 376 14.74 8.58 19.16
CA ALA A 376 15.89 7.68 19.21
C ALA A 376 16.21 7.19 17.78
N ALA A 377 17.49 7.14 17.41
CA ALA A 377 17.90 6.42 16.21
C ALA A 377 17.65 4.92 16.41
N ALA A 378 17.21 4.21 15.37
CA ALA A 378 16.91 2.79 15.44
C ALA A 378 18.06 1.98 16.08
N THR A 379 17.79 1.30 17.19
CA THR A 379 18.73 0.38 17.85
C THR A 379 18.07 -0.97 18.02
N ASP A 380 18.72 -2.02 17.53
CA ASP A 380 18.23 -3.37 17.73
C ASP A 380 18.44 -3.79 19.20
N THR A 381 17.35 -3.81 19.95
CA THR A 381 17.31 -4.17 21.37
C THR A 381 16.60 -5.51 21.62
N ALA A 382 16.01 -6.10 20.58
CA ALA A 382 15.41 -7.44 20.68
C ALA A 382 16.51 -8.51 20.53
N GLU A 383 16.33 -9.64 21.21
CA GLU A 383 17.39 -10.66 21.27
C GLU A 383 17.71 -11.20 19.87
N VAL A 384 18.99 -11.15 19.48
CA VAL A 384 19.49 -11.84 18.28
C VAL A 384 19.11 -13.32 18.36
N PRO A 385 18.58 -13.96 17.29
CA PRO A 385 18.20 -15.36 17.35
C PRO A 385 19.37 -16.28 17.72
N THR A 386 19.29 -16.84 18.94
CA THR A 386 20.30 -17.71 19.58
C THR A 386 19.90 -19.19 19.62
N GLY A 387 18.78 -19.54 18.97
CA GLY A 387 18.28 -20.91 18.90
C GLY A 387 19.04 -21.79 17.90
N ASP A 388 18.47 -22.96 17.60
CA ASP A 388 18.91 -23.78 16.47
C ASP A 388 18.47 -23.10 15.16
N ASN A 389 19.33 -22.23 14.65
CA ASN A 389 19.06 -21.43 13.46
C ASN A 389 19.12 -22.23 12.14
N SER A 390 19.32 -23.56 12.20
CA SER A 390 19.34 -24.43 11.02
C SER A 390 18.04 -24.37 10.22
N THR A 391 16.90 -24.00 10.82
CA THR A 391 15.64 -23.78 10.10
C THR A 391 15.67 -22.57 9.18
N LEU A 392 16.33 -21.47 9.58
CA LEU A 392 16.49 -20.25 8.77
C LEU A 392 17.64 -20.38 7.76
N GLU A 393 18.74 -21.01 8.18
CA GLU A 393 19.96 -21.15 7.37
C GLU A 393 19.82 -22.26 6.30
N ASN A 394 18.98 -23.27 6.53
CA ASN A 394 18.60 -24.27 5.52
C ASN A 394 17.16 -24.04 4.96
N PHE A 395 16.61 -22.83 5.08
CA PHE A 395 15.40 -22.45 4.34
C PHE A 395 15.74 -22.27 2.86
N GLU A 396 15.83 -23.39 2.14
CA GLU A 396 15.85 -23.41 0.68
C GLU A 396 14.42 -23.23 0.17
N GLU A 397 14.16 -22.09 -0.46
CA GLU A 397 12.89 -21.84 -1.12
C GLU A 397 13.09 -22.02 -2.63
N THR A 398 12.29 -22.86 -3.28
CA THR A 398 12.44 -23.20 -4.70
C THR A 398 11.68 -22.23 -5.63
N ASP A 399 12.20 -22.01 -6.83
CA ASP A 399 11.51 -21.32 -7.95
C ASP A 399 10.44 -22.27 -8.54
N GLY A 400 9.37 -22.52 -7.77
CA GLY A 400 8.31 -23.51 -8.06
C GLY A 400 7.27 -23.09 -9.10
#